data_AF-A0A9D5GEX6-F1
#
_entry.id   AF-A0A9D5GEX6-F1
#
_cell.length_a   1.000
_cell.length_b   1.000
_cell.length_c   1.000
_cell.angle_alpha   90.00
_cell.angle_beta   90.00
_cell.angle_gamma   90.00
#
_symmetry.space_group_name_H-M   'P 1'
#
loop_
_entity.id
_entity.type
_entity.pdbx_description
1 polymer ?
#
loop_
_entity_poly.entity_id
_entity_poly.type
_entity_poly.pdbx_seq_one_letter_code
_entity_poly.pdbx_strand_id
1 'polypeptide(L)' 'MDDSAGKAGESATEARNPYRFEWDEDLELFARGVIDEAMAKTATSPRQFAYYSTMAAKRIVQHVLQKFQRRSKGER' A
#
# COMPACT_ATOMS: atom_id res chain seq x y z
N MET A 1 -21.07 34.29 -39.89
CA MET A 1 -20.23 33.10 -40.03
C MET A 1 -19.20 33.19 -38.91
N ASP A 2 -19.65 33.02 -37.66
CA ASP A 2 -19.88 31.70 -37.01
C ASP A 2 -18.54 30.97 -36.89
N ASP A 3 -18.08 30.47 -35.76
CA ASP A 3 -18.63 30.39 -34.40
C ASP A 3 -17.51 29.82 -33.50
N SER A 4 -17.61 30.04 -32.19
CA SER A 4 -17.24 29.10 -31.12
C SER A 4 -15.80 28.51 -31.06
N ALA A 5 -14.98 28.89 -30.07
CA ALA A 5 -14.98 28.46 -28.66
C ALA A 5 -14.29 27.11 -28.37
N GLY A 6 -13.38 27.14 -27.38
CA GLY A 6 -12.93 25.97 -26.59
C GLY A 6 -11.91 25.07 -27.29
N LYS A 7 -10.88 24.54 -26.65
CA LYS A 7 -10.78 24.05 -25.27
C LYS A 7 -9.35 24.31 -24.78
N ALA A 8 -9.18 25.04 -23.68
CA ALA A 8 -8.99 24.40 -22.38
C ALA A 8 -8.16 23.12 -22.53
N GLY A 9 -6.84 23.26 -22.43
CA GLY A 9 -5.94 22.13 -22.22
C GLY A 9 -6.32 21.49 -20.89
N GLU A 10 -7.25 20.55 -20.96
CA GLU A 10 -7.50 19.54 -19.94
C GLU A 10 -6.18 18.82 -19.70
N SER A 11 -5.35 19.34 -18.78
CA SER A 11 -4.60 18.46 -17.90
C SER A 11 -5.65 17.75 -17.04
N ALA A 12 -6.37 16.82 -17.65
CA ALA A 12 -7.10 15.81 -16.94
C ALA A 12 -6.05 15.11 -16.09
N THR A 13 -5.98 15.49 -14.82
CA THR A 13 -5.44 14.65 -13.75
C THR A 13 -5.99 13.27 -14.02
N GLU A 14 -5.15 12.40 -14.61
CA GLU A 14 -5.51 11.01 -14.84
C GLU A 14 -6.02 10.51 -13.49
N ALA A 15 -7.32 10.22 -13.44
CA ALA A 15 -7.94 9.68 -12.25
C ALA A 15 -7.11 8.46 -11.84
N ARG A 16 -6.35 8.59 -10.76
CA ARG A 16 -5.34 7.62 -10.35
C ARG A 16 -6.08 6.32 -10.09
N ASN A 17 -6.02 5.39 -11.04
CA ASN A 17 -6.77 4.15 -10.97
C ASN A 17 -6.41 3.45 -9.65
N PRO A 18 -7.36 3.25 -8.73
CA PRO A 18 -7.06 2.69 -7.41
C PRO A 18 -6.61 1.23 -7.47
N TYR A 19 -6.77 0.58 -8.62
CA TYR A 19 -6.32 -0.78 -8.90
C TYR A 19 -5.03 -0.83 -9.72
N ARG A 20 -4.36 0.32 -9.94
CA ARG A 20 -3.05 0.32 -10.59
C ARG A 20 -2.04 -0.31 -9.64
N PHE A 21 -1.42 -1.40 -10.09
CA PHE A 21 -0.30 -2.00 -9.39
C PHE A 21 0.91 -1.06 -9.51
N GLU A 22 1.14 -0.28 -8.46
CA GLU A 22 2.34 0.53 -8.27
C GLU A 22 3.20 -0.11 -7.20
N TRP A 23 4.52 -0.14 -7.44
CA TRP A 23 5.45 -0.57 -6.42
C TRP A 23 5.48 0.46 -5.29
N ASP A 24 5.25 -0.01 -4.06
CA ASP A 24 5.34 0.76 -2.85
C ASP A 24 6.59 0.36 -2.05
N GLU A 25 7.67 1.13 -2.22
CA GLU A 25 8.99 0.87 -1.63
C GLU A 25 8.95 0.90 -0.09
N ASP A 26 8.16 1.81 0.50
CA ASP A 26 7.94 1.88 1.95
C ASP A 26 7.28 0.61 2.50
N LEU A 27 6.25 0.14 1.79
CA LEU A 27 5.54 -1.09 2.16
C LEU A 27 6.47 -2.29 2.07
N GLU A 28 7.30 -2.37 1.03
CA GLU A 28 8.25 -3.46 0.88
C GLU A 28 9.28 -3.46 2.02
N LEU A 29 9.90 -2.31 2.31
CA LEU A 29 10.90 -2.21 3.38
C LEU A 29 10.30 -2.61 4.73
N PHE A 30 9.09 -2.12 5.02
CA PHE A 30 8.37 -2.50 6.23
C PHE A 30 8.06 -4.00 6.28
N ALA A 31 7.53 -4.56 5.19
CA ALA A 31 7.14 -5.95 5.12
C ALA A 31 8.35 -6.89 5.30
N ARG A 32 9.48 -6.58 4.64
CA ARG A 32 10.74 -7.33 4.81
C ARG A 32 11.19 -7.35 6.26
N GLY A 33 11.25 -6.19 6.92
CA GLY A 33 11.66 -6.12 8.33
C GLY A 33 10.75 -6.92 9.26
N VAL A 34 9.44 -6.91 9.03
CA VAL A 34 8.47 -7.68 9.83
C VAL A 34 8.62 -9.19 9.59
N ILE A 35 8.90 -9.60 8.36
CA ILE A 35 9.14 -11.01 8.01
C ILE A 35 10.45 -11.49 8.62
N ASP A 36 11.53 -10.71 8.51
CA ASP A 36 12.83 -11.05 9.09
C ASP A 36 12.72 -11.21 10.62
N GLU A 37 11.97 -10.33 11.29
CA GLU A 37 11.68 -10.45 12.72
C GLU A 37 10.91 -11.75 13.04
N ALA A 38 9.91 -12.11 12.23
CA ALA A 38 9.18 -13.36 12.40
C ALA A 38 10.06 -14.59 12.15
N MET A 39 10.92 -14.56 11.13
CA MET A 39 11.87 -15.62 10.84
C MET A 39 12.87 -15.80 11.99
N ALA A 40 13.41 -14.70 12.53
CA ALA A 40 14.32 -14.73 13.67
C ALA A 40 13.67 -15.38 14.91
N LYS A 41 12.40 -15.06 15.18
CA LYS A 41 11.64 -15.64 16.32
C LYS A 41 11.25 -17.11 16.13
N THR A 42 11.23 -17.59 14.89
CA THR A 42 10.78 -18.94 14.55
C THR A 42 11.93 -19.90 14.27
N ALA A 43 13.13 -19.37 14.07
CA ALA A 43 14.36 -20.13 13.82
C ALA A 43 14.63 -21.22 14.88
N THR A 44 14.17 -21.03 16.12
CA THR A 44 14.39 -21.98 17.22
C THR A 44 13.23 -22.95 17.44
N SER A 45 12.05 -22.73 16.85
CA SER A 45 10.87 -23.57 17.07
C SER A 45 9.85 -23.50 15.93
N PRO A 46 9.68 -24.58 15.14
CA PRO A 46 8.66 -24.66 14.10
C PRO A 46 7.23 -24.47 14.62
N ARG A 47 6.95 -24.81 15.89
CA ARG A 47 5.63 -24.61 16.49
C ARG A 47 5.25 -23.13 16.58
N GLN A 48 6.25 -22.25 16.68
CA GLN A 48 6.05 -20.82 16.75
C GLN A 48 5.94 -20.19 15.35
N PHE A 49 6.28 -20.92 14.28
CA PHE A 49 6.21 -20.45 12.90
C PHE A 49 4.83 -19.91 12.54
N ALA A 50 3.78 -20.73 12.73
CA ALA A 50 2.42 -20.32 12.41
C ALA A 50 1.98 -19.06 13.18
N TYR A 51 2.35 -18.96 14.46
CA TYR A 51 2.01 -17.80 15.30
C TYR A 51 2.68 -16.52 14.80
N TYR A 52 4.00 -16.53 14.63
CA TYR A 52 4.73 -15.31 14.23
C TYR A 52 4.48 -14.93 12.78
N SER A 53 4.30 -15.89 11.87
CA SER A 53 3.90 -15.61 10.48
C SER A 53 2.52 -14.96 10.41
N THR A 54 1.57 -15.41 11.25
CA THR A 54 0.24 -14.77 11.34
C THR A 54 0.32 -13.35 11.90
N MET A 55 1.16 -13.13 12.92
CA MET A 55 1.38 -11.80 13.49
C MET A 55 2.06 -10.84 12.49
N ALA A 56 3.04 -11.33 11.74
CA ALA A 56 3.68 -10.59 10.66
C ALA A 56 2.66 -10.14 9.60
N ALA A 57 1.84 -11.06 9.10
CA ALA A 57 0.79 -10.76 8.13
C ALA A 57 -0.19 -9.70 8.66
N LYS A 58 -0.64 -9.82 9.92
CA LYS A 58 -1.52 -8.82 10.56
C LYS A 58 -0.89 -7.42 10.58
N ARG A 59 0.41 -7.32 10.91
CA ARG A 59 1.13 -6.03 10.93
C ARG A 59 1.26 -5.41 9.53
N ILE A 60 1.57 -6.22 8.51
CA ILE A 60 1.65 -5.77 7.12
C ILE A 60 0.29 -5.23 6.65
N VAL A 61 -0.78 -5.99 6.90
CA VAL A 61 -2.15 -5.55 6.54
C VAL A 61 -2.52 -4.25 7.26
N GLN A 62 -2.22 -4.13 8.55
CA GLN A 62 -2.47 -2.89 9.30
C GLN A 62 -1.74 -1.69 8.69
N HIS A 63 -0.48 -1.85 8.28
CA HIS A 63 0.28 -0.79 7.62
C HIS A 63 -0.37 -0.34 6.31
N VAL A 64 -0.79 -1.31 5.47
CA VAL A 64 -1.50 -1.04 4.22
C VAL A 64 -2.80 -0.29 4.48
N LEU A 65 -3.63 -0.76 5.43
CA LEU A 65 -4.90 -0.12 5.75
C LEU A 65 -4.74 1.30 6.31
N GLN A 66 -3.72 1.53 7.15
CA GLN A 66 -3.41 2.88 7.64
C GLN A 66 -3.03 3.83 6.51
N LYS A 67 -2.25 3.36 5.53
CA LYS A 67 -1.87 4.15 4.35
C LYS A 67 -3.09 4.48 3.48
N PHE A 68 -4.00 3.52 3.28
CA PHE A 68 -5.28 3.75 2.61
C PHE A 68 -6.16 4.78 3.34
N GLN A 69 -6.31 4.67 4.66
CA GLN A 69 -7.09 5.62 5.46
C GLN A 69 -6.51 7.04 5.43
N ARG A 70 -5.18 7.19 5.39
CA ARG A 70 -4.54 8.51 5.25
C ARG A 70 -4.82 9.13 3.89
N ARG A 71 -4.78 8.35 2.80
CA ARG A 71 -5.12 8.85 1.45
C ARG A 71 -6.58 9.28 1.34
N SER A 72 -7.52 8.48 1.85
CA SER A 72 -8.95 8.81 1.72
C SER A 72 -9.39 10.07 2.49
N LYS A 73 -8.63 10.50 3.50
CA LYS A 73 -8.91 11.71 4.29
C LYS A 73 -8.29 12.99 3.70
N GLY A 74 -7.31 12.86 2.79
CA GLY A 74 -6.62 13.99 2.16
C GLY A 74 -7.06 14.31 0.73
N GLU A 75 -7.85 13.45 0.10
CA GLU A 75 -8.40 13.63 -1.27
C GLU A 75 -9.87 14.09 -1.28
N ARG A 76 -10.32 14.88 -0.29
CA ARG A 76 -11.64 15.54 -0.31
C ARG A 76 -11.52 17.04 -0.32
#